data_AF-A6M3B2-F1
#
_entry.id   AF-A6M3B2-F1
#
_cell.length_a   1.000
_cell.length_b   1.000
_cell.length_c   1.000
_cell.angle_alpha   90.00
_cell.angle_beta   90.00
_cell.angle_gamma   90.00
#
_symmetry.space_group_name_H-M   'P 1'
#
loop_
_entity.id
_entity.type
_entity.pdbx_description
1 polymer ?
#
loop_
_entity_poly.entity_id
_entity_poly.type
_entity_poly.pdbx_seq_one_letter_code
_entity_poly.pdbx_strand_id
1 'polypeptide(L)'
;MKNKLIASLLCGLLAIGVFPIGASAEWIQNSDNSWIWTENGFKSFGWKQIDGKWYYFNNGRMQTGWLNIGYNYYLGNDGTMKTGWVSIDGAWYYFNTSGVLATDTVVEGYYVDSKGVMQPKEKQKVLVDNKYVKITYLGADKNSSYFKKVSLQVENKSNQNLIIQTRNVSVDGKMIYGIYSPNITPGKIDTSGITFNGNDITTAFNQVEGKFAIITSNYKTLEEENFSIDL
;
A
#
# COMPACT_ATOMS: atom_id res chain seq x y z
N MET A 1 -47.87 2.85 26.29
CA MET A 1 -47.21 1.53 26.14
C MET A 1 -48.12 0.63 25.33
N LYS A 2 -47.77 0.39 24.06
CA LYS A 2 -48.53 -0.49 23.16
C LYS A 2 -47.78 -1.82 23.07
N ASN A 3 -48.25 -2.83 23.81
CA ASN A 3 -47.87 -4.22 23.55
C ASN A 3 -48.72 -4.70 22.37
N LYS A 4 -48.09 -5.09 21.27
CA LYS A 4 -48.77 -5.82 20.20
C LYS A 4 -48.21 -7.22 20.14
N LEU A 5 -49.05 -8.17 20.58
CA LEU A 5 -48.97 -9.59 20.30
C LEU A 5 -48.82 -9.82 18.79
N ILE A 6 -47.94 -10.74 18.40
CA ILE A 6 -47.99 -11.36 17.07
C ILE A 6 -48.51 -12.77 17.27
N ALA A 7 -49.65 -13.02 16.63
CA ALA A 7 -50.41 -14.24 16.65
C ALA A 7 -49.63 -15.40 15.98
N SER A 8 -49.61 -16.52 16.67
CA SER A 8 -49.34 -17.84 16.10
C SER A 8 -50.50 -18.24 15.19
N LEU A 9 -50.22 -18.59 13.93
CA LEU A 9 -51.13 -19.39 13.12
C LEU A 9 -50.43 -20.68 12.72
N LEU A 10 -50.87 -21.77 13.34
CA LEU A 10 -50.61 -23.14 12.93
C LEU A 10 -51.75 -23.52 11.97
N CYS A 11 -51.44 -23.79 10.70
CA CYS A 11 -52.33 -24.52 9.81
C CYS A 11 -51.48 -25.50 9.02
N GLY A 12 -51.64 -26.79 9.34
CA GLY A 12 -51.02 -27.87 8.60
C GLY A 12 -51.69 -28.05 7.25
N LEU A 13 -50.87 -28.26 6.22
CA LEU A 13 -51.26 -29.00 5.02
C LEU A 13 -50.01 -29.78 4.57
N LEU A 14 -50.08 -31.11 4.65
CA LEU A 14 -49.12 -32.01 4.02
C LEU A 14 -49.38 -31.98 2.50
N ALA A 15 -48.62 -31.14 1.80
CA ALA A 15 -48.44 -31.23 0.37
C ALA A 15 -46.99 -31.65 0.12
N ILE A 16 -46.77 -32.90 -0.31
CA ILE A 16 -45.50 -33.33 -0.92
C ILE A 16 -45.50 -32.75 -2.34
N GLY A 17 -45.40 -31.43 -2.42
CA GLY A 17 -45.00 -30.72 -3.63
C GLY A 17 -43.49 -30.65 -3.62
N VAL A 18 -42.85 -31.17 -4.65
CA VAL A 18 -41.45 -30.83 -4.91
C VAL A 18 -41.44 -29.37 -5.30
N PHE A 19 -41.39 -28.47 -4.31
CA PHE A 19 -41.04 -27.09 -4.57
C PHE A 19 -39.63 -27.15 -5.15
N PRO A 20 -39.36 -26.61 -6.34
CA PRO A 20 -37.99 -26.31 -6.69
C PRO A 20 -37.49 -25.43 -5.54
N ILE A 21 -36.48 -25.90 -4.80
CA ILE A 21 -35.82 -25.09 -3.78
C ILE A 21 -35.23 -23.93 -4.59
N GLY A 22 -35.98 -22.83 -4.66
CA GLY A 22 -35.52 -21.62 -5.33
C GLY A 22 -34.20 -21.26 -4.70
N ALA A 23 -33.22 -20.90 -5.54
CA ALA A 23 -31.94 -20.46 -5.03
C ALA A 23 -32.19 -19.29 -4.08
N SER A 24 -31.95 -19.49 -2.78
CA SER A 24 -32.16 -18.47 -1.75
C SER A 24 -30.80 -17.94 -1.34
N ALA A 25 -30.63 -16.62 -1.41
CA ALA A 25 -29.42 -15.95 -0.99
C ALA A 25 -29.82 -14.81 -0.05
N GLU A 26 -29.28 -14.81 1.17
CA GLU A 26 -29.72 -13.86 2.19
C GLU A 26 -28.59 -13.47 3.15
N TRP A 27 -28.67 -12.22 3.61
CA TRP A 27 -27.90 -11.70 4.73
C TRP A 27 -28.61 -12.05 6.03
N ILE A 28 -27.87 -12.66 6.96
CA ILE A 28 -28.38 -12.99 8.28
C ILE A 28 -27.50 -12.29 9.32
N GLN A 29 -28.12 -11.55 10.24
CA GLN A 29 -27.44 -10.96 11.39
C GLN A 29 -27.60 -11.88 12.60
N ASN A 30 -26.47 -12.28 13.20
CA ASN A 30 -26.45 -13.06 14.43
C ASN A 30 -26.73 -12.17 15.65
N SER A 31 -27.02 -12.81 16.79
CA SER A 31 -27.25 -12.13 18.08
C SER A 31 -26.06 -11.32 18.59
N ASP A 32 -24.84 -11.63 18.13
CA ASP A 32 -23.61 -10.88 18.43
C ASP A 32 -23.33 -9.75 17.43
N ASN A 33 -24.34 -9.34 16.65
CA ASN A 33 -24.29 -8.35 15.56
C ASN A 33 -23.38 -8.74 14.38
N SER A 34 -22.78 -9.93 14.35
CA SER A 34 -22.03 -10.39 13.18
C SER A 34 -22.95 -10.74 12.02
N TRP A 35 -22.51 -10.41 10.80
CA TRP A 35 -23.25 -10.71 9.57
C TRP A 35 -22.70 -11.95 8.90
N ILE A 36 -23.59 -12.78 8.35
CA ILE A 36 -23.25 -13.93 7.51
C ILE A 36 -24.01 -13.83 6.18
N TRP A 37 -23.47 -14.46 5.15
CA TRP A 37 -24.16 -14.65 3.87
C TRP A 37 -24.42 -16.13 3.67
N THR A 38 -25.68 -16.48 3.41
CA THR A 38 -26.08 -17.86 3.12
C THR A 38 -26.62 -17.98 1.71
N GLU A 39 -26.23 -19.06 1.02
CA GLU A 39 -26.80 -19.47 -0.26
C GLU A 39 -27.33 -20.89 -0.11
N ASN A 40 -28.63 -21.09 -0.33
CA ASN A 40 -29.32 -22.38 -0.18
C ASN A 40 -29.11 -23.02 1.20
N GLY A 41 -29.09 -22.19 2.24
CA GLY A 41 -28.84 -22.62 3.62
C GLY A 41 -27.37 -22.88 3.98
N PHE A 42 -26.43 -22.71 3.03
CA PHE A 42 -25.00 -22.87 3.27
C PHE A 42 -24.30 -21.53 3.47
N LYS A 43 -23.48 -21.42 4.52
CA LYS A 43 -22.67 -20.22 4.80
C LYS A 43 -21.58 -20.04 3.75
N SER A 44 -21.31 -18.80 3.38
CA SER A 44 -20.16 -18.44 2.56
C SER A 44 -18.87 -18.29 3.38
N PHE A 45 -17.74 -18.59 2.75
CA PHE A 45 -16.40 -18.48 3.32
C PHE A 45 -15.47 -17.83 2.30
N GLY A 46 -14.45 -17.11 2.77
CA GLY A 46 -13.50 -16.40 1.91
C GLY A 46 -14.13 -15.23 1.15
N TRP A 47 -13.55 -14.91 0.00
CA TRP A 47 -14.03 -13.84 -0.87
C TRP A 47 -15.35 -14.21 -1.53
N LYS A 48 -16.31 -13.30 -1.47
CA LYS A 48 -17.61 -13.44 -2.14
C LYS A 48 -18.03 -12.12 -2.76
N GLN A 49 -18.47 -12.19 -4.02
CA GLN A 49 -19.10 -11.06 -4.68
C GLN A 49 -20.62 -11.13 -4.49
N ILE A 50 -21.21 -10.07 -3.92
CA ILE A 50 -22.64 -9.94 -3.64
C ILE A 50 -23.06 -8.57 -4.19
N ASP A 51 -24.04 -8.55 -5.08
CA ASP A 51 -24.53 -7.33 -5.74
C ASP A 51 -23.43 -6.43 -6.32
N GLY A 52 -22.43 -7.06 -6.95
CA GLY A 52 -21.29 -6.38 -7.58
C GLY A 52 -20.19 -5.92 -6.62
N LYS A 53 -20.36 -6.08 -5.30
CA LYS A 53 -19.36 -5.70 -4.28
C LYS A 53 -18.67 -6.92 -3.69
N TRP A 54 -17.40 -6.77 -3.33
CA TRP A 54 -16.62 -7.83 -2.70
C TRP A 54 -16.67 -7.76 -1.19
N TYR A 55 -16.86 -8.93 -0.57
CA TYR A 55 -16.88 -9.15 0.88
C TYR A 55 -15.95 -10.31 1.22
N TYR A 56 -15.45 -10.35 2.44
CA TYR A 56 -14.67 -11.47 2.94
C TYR A 56 -15.33 -12.08 4.18
N PHE A 57 -15.50 -13.41 4.18
CA PHE A 57 -16.12 -14.16 5.28
C PHE A 57 -15.08 -15.07 5.95
N ASN A 58 -14.75 -14.79 7.21
CA ASN A 58 -13.90 -15.64 8.03
C ASN A 58 -14.77 -16.48 8.98
N ASN A 59 -14.64 -17.80 8.94
CA ASN A 59 -15.50 -18.72 9.70
C ASN A 59 -17.00 -18.43 9.53
N GLY A 60 -17.40 -18.05 8.31
CA GLY A 60 -18.77 -17.70 7.95
C GLY A 60 -19.20 -16.27 8.32
N ARG A 61 -18.36 -15.49 9.02
CA ARG A 61 -18.66 -14.13 9.48
C ARG A 61 -18.02 -13.08 8.59
N MET A 62 -18.81 -12.10 8.15
CA MET A 62 -18.35 -10.96 7.37
C MET A 62 -17.29 -10.17 8.14
N GLN A 63 -16.19 -9.85 7.47
CA GLN A 63 -15.11 -9.04 8.03
C GLN A 63 -15.28 -7.55 7.70
N THR A 64 -14.75 -6.70 8.57
CA THR A 64 -14.64 -5.23 8.39
C THR A 64 -13.25 -4.80 8.84
N GLY A 65 -12.82 -3.60 8.45
CA GLY A 65 -11.49 -3.06 8.77
C GLY A 65 -10.35 -3.71 7.99
N TRP A 66 -9.15 -3.67 8.58
CA TRP A 66 -7.94 -4.27 8.00
C TRP A 66 -8.05 -5.79 7.93
N LEU A 67 -7.72 -6.34 6.75
CA LEU A 67 -7.69 -7.79 6.51
C LEU A 67 -6.33 -8.17 5.93
N ASN A 68 -5.63 -9.09 6.61
CA ASN A 68 -4.39 -9.69 6.11
C ASN A 68 -4.60 -11.19 5.87
N ILE A 69 -4.51 -11.60 4.60
CA ILE A 69 -4.66 -12.99 4.16
C ILE A 69 -3.60 -13.35 3.12
N GLY A 70 -2.36 -12.90 3.36
CA GLY A 70 -1.23 -12.94 2.42
C GLY A 70 -1.03 -11.62 1.66
N TYR A 71 -2.11 -10.88 1.43
CA TYR A 71 -2.07 -9.46 1.05
C TYR A 71 -2.88 -8.64 2.06
N ASN A 72 -2.59 -7.34 2.13
CA ASN A 72 -3.36 -6.40 2.94
C ASN A 72 -4.50 -5.81 2.12
N TYR A 73 -5.70 -5.84 2.69
CA TYR A 73 -6.94 -5.25 2.17
C TYR A 73 -7.58 -4.39 3.25
N TYR A 74 -8.53 -3.56 2.85
CA TYR A 74 -9.39 -2.86 3.79
C TYR A 74 -10.86 -3.04 3.42
N LEU A 75 -11.65 -3.47 4.39
CA LEU A 75 -13.08 -3.74 4.29
C LEU A 75 -13.77 -2.58 5.01
N GLY A 76 -14.72 -1.91 4.37
CA GLY A 76 -15.48 -0.83 5.00
C GLY A 76 -16.29 -1.31 6.22
N ASN A 77 -16.86 -0.36 6.95
CA ASN A 77 -17.80 -0.67 8.04
C ASN A 77 -19.03 -1.46 7.55
N ASP A 78 -19.37 -1.34 6.27
CA ASP A 78 -20.42 -2.11 5.59
C ASP A 78 -19.92 -3.45 5.04
N GLY A 79 -18.67 -3.84 5.33
CA GLY A 79 -18.02 -5.07 4.86
C GLY A 79 -17.50 -5.01 3.42
N THR A 80 -17.66 -3.88 2.72
CA THR A 80 -17.27 -3.80 1.31
C THR A 80 -15.77 -3.59 1.15
N MET A 81 -15.12 -4.40 0.33
CA MET A 81 -13.71 -4.21 -0.02
C MET A 81 -13.50 -2.84 -0.65
N LYS A 82 -12.52 -2.08 -0.14
CA LYS A 82 -12.15 -0.78 -0.67
C LYS A 82 -11.10 -0.90 -1.78
N THR A 83 -11.18 0.05 -2.71
CA THR A 83 -10.26 0.27 -3.82
C THR A 83 -9.99 1.78 -3.93
N GLY A 84 -8.92 2.17 -4.62
CA GLY A 84 -8.51 3.57 -4.75
C GLY A 84 -7.94 4.16 -3.46
N TRP A 85 -7.91 5.48 -3.39
CA TRP A 85 -7.48 6.22 -2.20
C TRP A 85 -8.51 6.16 -1.08
N VAL A 86 -8.07 5.80 0.12
CA VAL A 86 -8.90 5.70 1.32
C VAL A 86 -8.18 6.36 2.48
N SER A 87 -8.89 7.22 3.22
CA SER A 87 -8.40 7.76 4.49
C SER A 87 -8.81 6.85 5.64
N ILE A 88 -7.85 6.37 6.40
CA ILE A 88 -8.03 5.46 7.53
C ILE A 88 -7.24 6.08 8.70
N ASP A 89 -7.94 6.41 9.78
CA ASP A 89 -7.36 7.00 11.00
C ASP A 89 -6.43 8.21 10.77
N GLY A 90 -6.76 9.04 9.77
CA GLY A 90 -6.00 10.25 9.43
C GLY A 90 -4.80 10.03 8.50
N ALA A 91 -4.50 8.79 8.11
CA ALA A 91 -3.52 8.46 7.08
C ALA A 91 -4.22 8.09 5.77
N TRP A 92 -3.56 8.35 4.63
CA TRP A 92 -4.05 7.97 3.31
C TRP A 92 -3.35 6.72 2.81
N TYR A 93 -4.15 5.80 2.27
CA TYR A 93 -3.72 4.52 1.71
C TYR A 93 -4.31 4.37 0.31
N TYR A 94 -3.62 3.63 -0.56
CA TYR A 94 -4.15 3.30 -1.87
C TYR A 94 -4.31 1.79 -2.04
N PHE A 95 -5.49 1.34 -2.44
CA PHE A 95 -5.78 -0.06 -2.76
C PHE A 95 -5.97 -0.20 -4.26
N ASN A 96 -5.30 -1.15 -4.90
CA ASN A 96 -5.44 -1.35 -6.34
C ASN A 96 -6.85 -1.87 -6.70
N THR A 97 -7.10 -2.12 -7.99
CA THR A 97 -8.42 -2.59 -8.47
C THR A 97 -8.83 -3.96 -7.91
N SER A 98 -7.87 -4.76 -7.46
CA SER A 98 -8.10 -6.04 -6.77
C SER A 98 -8.20 -5.87 -5.25
N GLY A 99 -8.19 -4.64 -4.74
CA GLY A 99 -8.26 -4.31 -3.31
C GLY A 99 -6.96 -4.49 -2.53
N VAL A 100 -5.85 -4.81 -3.20
CA VAL A 100 -4.56 -5.01 -2.54
C VAL A 100 -3.91 -3.65 -2.26
N LEU A 101 -3.46 -3.46 -1.02
CA LEU A 101 -2.73 -2.27 -0.59
C LEU A 101 -1.46 -2.06 -1.42
N ALA A 102 -1.29 -0.86 -1.98
CA ALA A 102 -0.04 -0.44 -2.59
C ALA A 102 0.96 -0.04 -1.50
N THR A 103 2.21 -0.49 -1.65
CA THR A 103 3.31 -0.20 -0.74
C THR A 103 4.57 0.09 -1.53
N ASP A 104 5.43 0.97 -1.00
CA ASP A 104 6.73 1.32 -1.56
C ASP A 104 6.69 1.71 -3.05
N THR A 105 5.73 2.54 -3.42
CA THR A 105 5.50 2.93 -4.83
C THR A 105 4.91 4.33 -4.95
N VAL A 106 4.93 4.89 -6.15
CA VAL A 106 4.28 6.17 -6.46
C VAL A 106 2.94 5.90 -7.13
N VAL A 107 1.87 6.40 -6.52
CA VAL A 107 0.51 6.37 -7.06
C VAL A 107 0.08 7.80 -7.33
N GLU A 108 -0.25 8.13 -8.58
CA GLU A 108 -0.77 9.46 -8.96
C GLU A 108 0.10 10.64 -8.46
N GLY A 109 1.43 10.43 -8.40
CA GLY A 109 2.39 11.43 -7.93
C GLY A 109 2.56 11.50 -6.41
N TYR A 110 1.96 10.60 -5.65
CA TYR A 110 2.16 10.44 -4.21
C TYR A 110 2.92 9.16 -3.91
N TYR A 111 4.01 9.27 -3.15
CA TYR A 111 4.72 8.11 -2.66
C TYR A 111 3.97 7.50 -1.47
N VAL A 112 3.67 6.21 -1.53
CA VAL A 112 3.21 5.41 -0.39
C VAL A 112 4.39 4.59 0.13
N ASP A 113 4.64 4.68 1.43
CA ASP A 113 5.77 4.00 2.06
C ASP A 113 5.58 2.47 2.15
N SER A 114 6.52 1.76 2.79
CA SER A 114 6.45 0.31 2.97
C SER A 114 5.24 -0.17 3.78
N LYS A 115 4.62 0.73 4.56
CA LYS A 115 3.39 0.47 5.32
C LYS A 115 2.13 0.90 4.53
N GLY A 116 2.31 1.39 3.30
CA GLY A 116 1.26 1.91 2.44
C GLY A 116 0.78 3.31 2.81
N VAL A 117 1.49 3.99 3.74
CA VAL A 117 1.11 5.34 4.17
C VAL A 117 1.63 6.35 3.18
N MET A 118 0.71 7.17 2.64
CA MET A 118 1.02 8.26 1.74
C MET A 118 1.91 9.32 2.44
N GLN A 119 3.01 9.67 1.79
CA GLN A 119 3.87 10.78 2.20
C GLN A 119 3.38 12.10 1.56
N PRO A 120 3.18 13.16 2.36
CA PRO A 120 2.71 14.45 1.85
C PRO A 120 3.66 15.11 0.85
N LYS A 121 3.11 15.85 -0.12
CA LYS A 121 3.90 16.49 -1.19
C LYS A 121 4.87 17.55 -0.67
N GLU A 122 4.53 18.23 0.42
CA GLU A 122 5.38 19.23 1.07
C GLU A 122 6.67 18.64 1.64
N LYS A 123 6.71 17.33 1.92
CA LYS A 123 7.95 16.63 2.29
C LYS A 123 8.78 16.24 1.07
N GLN A 124 8.20 16.26 -0.13
CA GLN A 124 8.93 15.93 -1.35
C GLN A 124 9.78 17.14 -1.77
N LYS A 125 11.08 16.93 -1.90
CA LYS A 125 12.05 18.00 -2.15
C LYS A 125 12.94 17.66 -3.33
N VAL A 126 13.09 18.58 -4.27
CA VAL A 126 14.09 18.47 -5.33
C VAL A 126 15.47 18.63 -4.70
N LEU A 127 16.29 17.57 -4.78
CA LEU A 127 17.65 17.54 -4.26
C LEU A 127 18.66 18.00 -5.30
N VAL A 128 18.44 17.57 -6.55
CA VAL A 128 19.28 17.90 -7.70
C VAL A 128 18.37 18.20 -8.87
N ASP A 129 18.66 19.29 -9.60
CA ASP A 129 18.07 19.57 -10.90
C ASP A 129 19.14 20.22 -11.77
N ASN A 130 19.76 19.40 -12.63
CA ASN A 130 20.81 19.86 -13.54
C ASN A 130 20.47 19.40 -14.97
N LYS A 131 21.41 19.56 -15.90
CA LYS A 131 21.20 19.22 -17.31
C LYS A 131 21.07 17.72 -17.58
N TYR A 132 21.49 16.86 -16.65
CA TYR A 132 21.47 15.40 -16.80
C TYR A 132 20.29 14.75 -16.10
N VAL A 133 19.98 15.19 -14.88
CA VAL A 133 18.97 14.54 -14.03
C VAL A 133 18.15 15.54 -13.23
N LYS A 134 16.97 15.08 -12.81
CA LYS A 134 16.23 15.65 -11.69
C LYS A 134 16.02 14.57 -10.64
N ILE A 135 16.54 14.78 -9.44
CA ILE A 135 16.44 13.87 -8.29
C ILE A 135 15.53 14.51 -7.26
N THR A 136 14.42 13.85 -6.95
CA THR A 136 13.44 14.30 -5.97
C THR A 136 13.36 13.31 -4.82
N TYR A 137 13.52 13.78 -3.59
CA TYR A 137 13.20 13.01 -2.40
C TYR A 137 11.69 12.80 -2.30
N LEU A 138 11.25 11.56 -2.09
CA LEU A 138 9.84 11.19 -2.00
C LEU A 138 9.37 10.90 -0.58
N GLY A 139 10.27 10.42 0.29
CA GLY A 139 9.94 9.93 1.62
C GLY A 139 10.99 8.94 2.12
N ALA A 140 10.84 8.49 3.36
CA ALA A 140 11.72 7.48 3.94
C ALA A 140 10.96 6.48 4.79
N ASP A 141 11.44 5.23 4.79
CA ASP A 141 11.03 4.22 5.76
C ASP A 141 12.07 4.15 6.87
N LYS A 142 11.71 4.71 8.03
CA LYS A 142 12.52 4.69 9.26
C LYS A 142 12.27 3.47 10.13
N ASN A 143 11.13 2.82 9.95
CA ASN A 143 10.55 1.91 10.96
C ASN A 143 10.84 0.44 10.67
N SER A 144 11.22 0.10 9.44
CA SER A 144 11.69 -1.23 9.12
C SER A 144 13.00 -1.52 9.84
N SER A 145 13.03 -2.65 10.56
CA SER A 145 14.20 -3.14 11.29
C SER A 145 15.24 -3.80 10.38
N TYR A 146 14.83 -4.31 9.23
CA TYR A 146 15.71 -5.01 8.29
C TYR A 146 16.43 -4.04 7.36
N PHE A 147 15.67 -3.11 6.79
CA PHE A 147 16.20 -2.12 5.86
C PHE A 147 15.58 -0.77 6.14
N LYS A 148 16.39 0.26 6.27
CA LYS A 148 15.91 1.64 6.20
C LYS A 148 16.08 2.13 4.77
N LYS A 149 15.17 2.98 4.31
CA LYS A 149 15.15 3.43 2.91
C LYS A 149 14.90 4.92 2.81
N VAL A 150 15.62 5.59 1.92
CA VAL A 150 15.29 6.91 1.39
C VAL A 150 14.81 6.73 -0.04
N SER A 151 13.54 7.00 -0.30
CA SER A 151 12.92 6.83 -1.61
C SER A 151 13.09 8.07 -2.46
N LEU A 152 13.46 7.87 -3.72
CA LEU A 152 13.80 8.91 -4.67
C LEU A 152 12.97 8.75 -5.94
N GLN A 153 12.77 9.85 -6.66
CA GLN A 153 12.39 9.85 -8.06
C GLN A 153 13.54 10.46 -8.84
N VAL A 154 14.10 9.71 -9.79
CA VAL A 154 15.20 10.16 -10.63
C VAL A 154 14.80 10.13 -12.09
N GLU A 155 14.65 11.32 -12.66
CA GLU A 155 14.38 11.52 -14.07
C GLU A 155 15.71 11.68 -14.83
N ASN A 156 15.92 10.87 -15.87
CA ASN A 156 17.02 11.07 -16.82
C ASN A 156 16.59 12.06 -17.91
N LYS A 157 17.08 13.31 -17.79
CA LYS A 157 16.83 14.41 -18.73
C LYS A 157 17.80 14.42 -19.92
N SER A 158 18.79 13.54 -19.90
CA SER A 158 19.82 13.46 -20.94
C SER A 158 19.38 12.57 -22.12
N ASN A 159 20.20 12.57 -23.17
CA ASN A 159 20.02 11.74 -24.36
C ASN A 159 20.81 10.42 -24.32
N GLN A 160 21.37 10.05 -23.16
CA GLN A 160 22.13 8.81 -22.97
C GLN A 160 21.70 8.06 -21.70
N ASN A 161 22.00 6.77 -21.62
CA ASN A 161 21.78 6.00 -20.40
C ASN A 161 22.68 6.53 -19.28
N LEU A 162 22.12 6.66 -18.09
CA LEU A 162 22.83 7.11 -16.90
C LEU A 162 22.75 6.07 -15.79
N ILE A 163 23.86 5.88 -15.09
CA ILE A 163 23.95 5.18 -13.82
C ILE A 163 24.06 6.24 -12.73
N ILE A 164 23.19 6.17 -11.73
CA ILE A 164 23.17 7.12 -10.61
C ILE A 164 23.65 6.42 -9.36
N GLN A 165 24.89 6.69 -8.94
CA GLN A 165 25.50 5.97 -7.82
C GLN A 165 25.63 6.88 -6.60
N THR A 166 25.25 6.39 -5.42
CA THR A 166 25.55 7.07 -4.16
C THR A 166 27.02 6.90 -3.77
N ARG A 167 27.64 7.99 -3.32
CA ARG A 167 29.03 7.99 -2.79
C ARG A 167 29.09 8.76 -1.47
N ASN A 168 30.04 8.36 -0.62
CA ASN A 168 30.33 9.00 0.67
C ASN A 168 29.07 9.24 1.52
N VAL A 169 28.21 8.23 1.59
CA VAL A 169 26.95 8.35 2.31
C VAL A 169 27.19 8.29 3.82
N SER A 170 26.52 9.18 4.54
CA SER A 170 26.47 9.16 6.00
C SER A 170 25.03 9.22 6.48
N VAL A 171 24.79 8.65 7.66
CA VAL A 171 23.53 8.74 8.40
C VAL A 171 23.85 9.33 9.77
N ASP A 172 23.21 10.44 10.10
CA ASP A 172 23.46 11.21 11.33
C ASP A 172 24.97 11.46 11.56
N GLY A 173 25.70 11.79 10.49
CA GLY A 173 27.15 12.04 10.50
C GLY A 173 28.04 10.80 10.57
N LYS A 174 27.48 9.58 10.67
CA LYS A 174 28.25 8.33 10.63
C LYS A 174 28.28 7.78 9.21
N MET A 175 29.48 7.49 8.69
CA MET A 175 29.63 6.88 7.36
C MET A 175 28.99 5.50 7.32
N ILE A 176 28.07 5.28 6.37
CA ILE A 176 27.33 4.04 6.20
C ILE A 176 27.26 3.70 4.72
N TYR A 177 27.30 2.41 4.39
CA TYR A 177 27.09 1.95 3.03
C TYR A 177 25.60 2.04 2.65
N GLY A 178 25.25 3.05 1.84
CA GLY A 178 23.93 3.21 1.23
C GLY A 178 23.93 2.72 -0.21
N ILE A 179 23.07 1.74 -0.52
CA ILE A 179 23.00 1.08 -1.83
C ILE A 179 22.02 1.85 -2.72
N TYR A 180 22.53 2.47 -3.79
CA TYR A 180 21.76 3.02 -4.89
C TYR A 180 22.61 3.07 -6.16
N SER A 181 22.16 2.41 -7.23
CA SER A 181 22.87 2.38 -8.51
C SER A 181 21.96 1.99 -9.70
N PRO A 182 20.79 2.61 -9.90
CA PRO A 182 19.95 2.28 -11.04
C PRO A 182 20.60 2.70 -12.36
N ASN A 183 20.28 1.97 -13.44
CA ASN A 183 20.54 2.36 -14.81
C ASN A 183 19.24 2.89 -15.43
N ILE A 184 19.25 4.15 -15.84
CA ILE A 184 18.07 4.89 -16.28
C ILE A 184 18.26 5.28 -17.75
N THR A 185 17.36 4.82 -18.61
CA THR A 185 17.37 5.17 -20.04
C THR A 185 16.87 6.60 -20.27
N PRO A 186 17.22 7.25 -21.40
CA PRO A 186 16.79 8.61 -21.73
C PRO A 186 15.29 8.82 -21.59
N GLY A 187 14.89 9.90 -20.92
CA GLY A 187 13.49 10.27 -20.71
C GLY A 187 12.70 9.32 -19.81
N LYS A 188 13.36 8.37 -19.14
CA LYS A 188 12.74 7.48 -18.15
C LYS A 188 12.99 7.96 -16.73
N ILE A 189 12.14 7.44 -15.84
CA ILE A 189 12.13 7.73 -14.41
C ILE A 189 12.40 6.43 -13.65
N ASP A 190 13.31 6.49 -12.70
CA ASP A 190 13.46 5.50 -11.63
C ASP A 190 12.77 6.02 -10.36
N THR A 191 12.05 5.15 -9.65
CA THR A 191 11.41 5.50 -8.36
C THR A 191 11.94 4.65 -7.21
N SER A 192 13.15 4.09 -7.36
CA SER A 192 13.81 3.34 -6.30
C SER A 192 14.49 4.29 -5.30
N GLY A 193 15.40 3.80 -4.47
CA GLY A 193 15.95 4.64 -3.41
C GLY A 193 17.19 4.07 -2.77
N ILE A 194 17.81 4.89 -1.91
CA ILE A 194 18.98 4.51 -1.14
C ILE A 194 18.53 3.54 -0.07
N THR A 195 19.05 2.32 -0.12
CA THR A 195 18.74 1.28 0.86
C THR A 195 19.91 1.09 1.81
N PHE A 196 19.60 1.02 3.10
CA PHE A 196 20.53 0.82 4.19
C PHE A 196 20.20 -0.47 4.91
N ASN A 197 21.21 -1.26 5.25
CA ASN A 197 21.03 -2.38 6.17
C ASN A 197 20.69 -1.81 7.56
N GLY A 198 19.55 -2.21 8.12
CA GLY A 198 19.07 -1.71 9.40
C GLY A 198 20.07 -1.97 10.54
N ASN A 199 20.82 -3.07 10.47
CA ASN A 199 21.82 -3.44 11.48
C ASN A 199 23.03 -2.48 11.52
N ASP A 200 23.32 -1.79 10.40
CA ASP A 200 24.44 -0.84 10.34
C ASP A 200 24.06 0.52 10.92
N ILE A 201 22.75 0.80 11.01
CA ILE A 201 22.20 2.06 11.53
C ILE A 201 22.07 1.98 13.05
N THR A 202 23.08 2.52 13.74
CA THR A 202 23.10 2.62 15.21
C THR A 202 22.57 3.95 15.74
N THR A 203 22.10 4.82 14.86
CA THR A 203 21.63 6.18 15.16
C THR A 203 20.12 6.31 14.89
N ALA A 204 19.56 7.50 15.09
CA ALA A 204 18.12 7.73 14.99
C ALA A 204 17.57 7.71 13.54
N PHE A 205 18.45 7.81 12.54
CA PHE A 205 18.10 7.95 11.12
C PHE A 205 17.30 9.24 10.87
N ASN A 206 17.85 10.37 11.35
CA ASN A 206 17.25 11.69 11.23
C ASN A 206 17.78 12.46 10.02
N GLN A 207 19.02 12.20 9.61
CA GLN A 207 19.62 12.87 8.48
C GLN A 207 20.42 11.88 7.63
N VAL A 208 20.33 12.04 6.31
CA VAL A 208 21.12 11.30 5.34
C VAL A 208 21.80 12.27 4.39
N GLU A 209 23.11 12.13 4.27
CA GLU A 209 23.95 13.00 3.45
C GLU A 209 24.86 12.18 2.55
N GLY A 210 25.32 12.78 1.46
CA GLY A 210 26.31 12.15 0.59
C GLY A 210 26.37 12.82 -0.77
N LYS A 211 26.76 12.04 -1.78
CA LYS A 211 26.80 12.48 -3.17
C LYS A 211 26.05 11.54 -4.10
N PHE A 212 25.41 12.11 -5.12
CA PHE A 212 25.03 11.39 -6.32
C PHE A 212 26.11 11.57 -7.38
N ALA A 213 26.77 10.49 -7.77
CA ALA A 213 27.62 10.45 -8.95
C ALA A 213 26.76 10.09 -10.17
N ILE A 214 26.77 10.97 -11.17
CA ILE A 214 26.06 10.78 -12.44
C ILE A 214 27.05 10.19 -13.42
N ILE A 215 26.82 8.95 -13.83
CA ILE A 215 27.81 8.13 -14.54
C ILE A 215 27.21 7.66 -15.86
N THR A 216 28.00 7.61 -16.92
CA THR A 216 27.60 7.02 -18.21
C THR A 216 27.74 5.49 -18.22
N SER A 217 27.15 4.80 -19.21
CA SER A 217 27.29 3.35 -19.38
C SER A 217 28.74 2.84 -19.51
N ASN A 218 29.69 3.69 -19.91
CA ASN A 218 31.11 3.37 -19.96
C ASN A 218 31.87 3.80 -18.68
N TYR A 219 31.15 3.99 -17.58
CA TYR A 219 31.67 4.30 -16.25
C TYR A 219 32.41 5.64 -16.11
N LYS A 220 32.21 6.57 -17.04
CA LYS A 220 32.73 7.94 -16.90
C LYS A 220 31.79 8.74 -15.98
N THR A 221 32.35 9.32 -14.92
CA THR A 221 31.60 10.28 -14.08
C THR A 221 31.46 11.60 -14.83
N LEU A 222 30.23 12.04 -15.04
CA LEU A 222 29.90 13.32 -15.68
C LEU A 222 29.90 14.45 -14.65
N GLU A 223 29.32 14.18 -13.48
CA GLU A 223 29.08 15.17 -12.43
C GLU A 223 28.90 14.47 -11.08
N GLU A 224 29.23 15.16 -10.00
CA GLU A 224 28.93 14.74 -8.63
C GLU A 224 28.16 15.84 -7.92
N GLU A 225 27.01 15.49 -7.35
CA GLU A 225 26.12 16.43 -6.69
C GLU A 225 25.97 16.06 -5.22
N ASN A 226 26.22 17.01 -4.33
CA ASN A 226 26.00 16.78 -2.90
C ASN A 226 24.50 16.78 -2.60
N PHE A 227 24.08 15.97 -1.64
CA PHE A 227 22.72 16.01 -1.10
C PHE A 227 22.74 15.93 0.43
N SER A 228 21.70 16.51 1.04
CA SER A 228 21.40 16.40 2.46
C SER A 228 19.88 16.34 2.62
N ILE A 229 19.39 15.35 3.36
CA ILE A 229 17.98 15.05 3.55
C ILE A 229 17.71 14.93 5.04
N ASP A 230 16.86 15.82 5.56
CA ASP A 230 16.31 15.73 6.90
C ASP A 230 15.03 14.90 6.86
N LEU A 231 14.93 13.88 7.72
CA LEU A 231 13.90 12.85 7.70
C LEU A 231 12.89 12.99 8.83
#